data_AF-A0A5K1HFS8-F1
#
_entry.id   AF-A0A5K1HFS8-F1
#
_cell.length_a   1.000
_cell.length_b   1.000
_cell.length_c   1.000
_cell.angle_alpha   90.00
_cell.angle_beta   90.00
_cell.angle_gamma   90.00
#
_symmetry.space_group_name_H-M   'P 1'
#
loop_
_entity.id
_entity.type
_entity.pdbx_description
1 polymer ?
#
loop_
_entity_poly.entity_id
_entity_poly.type
_entity_poly.pdbx_seq_one_letter_code
_entity_poly.pdbx_strand_id
1 'polypeptide(L)' 'MDTVTEASMAIEMARQGGLGVLHRFMPIEEQCYEIEKVKRSGVFMNPSPVCIDETATIKRCVNSSRNTEFHHF' A
#
# COMPACT_ATOMS: atom_id res chain seq x y z
N MET A 1 17.57 6.66 5.17
CA MET A 1 18.06 6.25 6.51
C MET A 1 16.87 5.76 7.31
N ASP A 2 17.09 4.91 8.28
CA ASP A 2 16.06 4.29 9.14
C ASP A 2 15.08 5.28 9.77
N THR A 3 15.56 6.44 10.18
CA THR A 3 14.69 7.50 10.75
C THR A 3 14.14 8.48 9.73
N VAL A 4 14.53 8.36 8.46
CA VAL A 4 14.26 9.37 7.45
C VAL A 4 13.20 8.87 6.47
N THR A 5 13.38 7.69 5.88
CA THR A 5 12.59 7.32 4.69
C THR A 5 11.94 5.95 4.83
N GLU A 6 10.71 5.97 5.33
CA GLU A 6 9.73 4.88 5.29
C GLU A 6 8.68 5.16 4.19
N ALA A 7 7.66 4.30 4.02
CA ALA A 7 6.69 4.43 2.94
C ALA A 7 6.02 5.81 2.89
N SER A 8 5.64 6.38 4.04
CA SER A 8 4.99 7.69 4.10
C SER A 8 5.80 8.80 3.42
N MET A 9 7.09 8.91 3.75
CA MET A 9 7.97 9.90 3.11
C MET A 9 8.20 9.58 1.64
N ALA A 10 8.39 8.31 1.27
CA ALA A 10 8.60 7.93 -0.12
C ALA A 10 7.39 8.26 -1.01
N ILE A 11 6.16 8.09 -0.48
CA ILE A 11 4.91 8.44 -1.15
C ILE A 11 4.82 9.95 -1.36
N GLU A 12 5.06 10.75 -0.33
CA GLU A 12 5.00 12.21 -0.44
C GLU A 12 6.07 12.75 -1.39
N MET A 13 7.28 12.22 -1.34
CA MET A 13 8.34 12.57 -2.29
C MET A 13 7.91 12.27 -3.73
N ALA A 14 7.31 11.10 -3.97
CA ALA A 14 6.80 10.74 -5.30
C ALA A 14 5.66 11.66 -5.77
N ARG A 15 4.75 12.08 -4.86
CA ARG A 15 3.68 13.04 -5.15
C ARG A 15 4.20 14.41 -5.59
N GLN A 16 5.35 14.81 -5.06
CA GLN A 16 6.04 16.05 -5.45
C GLN A 16 6.92 15.90 -6.70
N GLY A 17 6.91 14.73 -7.36
CA GLY A 17 7.74 14.45 -8.54
C GLY A 17 9.18 14.04 -8.22
N GLY A 18 9.49 13.78 -6.96
CA GLY A 18 10.79 13.29 -6.49
C GLY A 18 10.87 11.76 -6.36
N LEU A 19 11.93 11.29 -5.71
CA LEU A 19 12.18 9.87 -5.44
C LEU A 19 12.45 9.68 -3.95
N GLY A 20 11.83 8.66 -3.34
CA GLY A 20 12.18 8.16 -2.01
C GLY A 20 12.93 6.83 -2.09
N VAL A 21 13.99 6.68 -1.28
CA VAL A 21 14.73 5.42 -1.14
C VAL A 21 14.52 4.86 0.25
N LEU A 22 13.85 3.71 0.34
CA LEU A 22 13.65 3.01 1.60
C LEU A 22 14.98 2.52 2.15
N HIS A 23 15.18 2.67 3.46
CA HIS A 23 16.37 2.15 4.12
C HIS A 23 16.34 0.61 4.19
N ARG A 24 17.50 0.02 4.51
CA ARG A 24 17.72 -1.44 4.57
C ARG A 24 17.85 -1.99 6.00
N PHE A 25 17.47 -1.19 7.00
CA PHE A 25 17.61 -1.54 8.41
C PHE A 25 16.29 -2.12 8.94
N MET A 26 15.81 -3.16 8.26
CA MET A 26 14.62 -3.94 8.60
C MET A 26 14.70 -5.31 7.91
N PRO A 27 13.94 -6.32 8.35
CA PRO A 27 13.80 -7.59 7.65
C PRO A 27 13.30 -7.41 6.20
N ILE A 28 13.60 -8.39 5.35
CA ILE A 28 13.23 -8.34 3.93
C ILE A 28 11.71 -8.28 3.77
N GLU A 29 10.98 -9.01 4.62
CA GLU A 29 9.52 -9.07 4.62
C GLU A 29 8.90 -7.70 4.90
N GLU A 30 9.46 -6.98 5.88
CA GLU A 30 9.02 -5.64 6.25
C GLU A 30 9.35 -4.63 5.15
N GLN A 31 10.53 -4.74 4.54
CA GLN A 31 10.91 -3.88 3.42
C GLN A 31 10.00 -4.10 2.20
N CYS A 32 9.66 -5.36 1.89
CA CYS A 32 8.70 -5.69 0.84
C CYS A 32 7.32 -5.08 1.12
N TYR A 33 6.87 -5.11 2.38
CA TYR A 33 5.60 -4.49 2.78
C TYR A 33 5.60 -2.97 2.61
N GLU A 34 6.69 -2.29 2.99
CA GLU A 34 6.87 -0.85 2.75
C GLU A 34 6.88 -0.52 1.25
N ILE A 35 7.55 -1.33 0.41
CA ILE A 35 7.52 -1.19 -1.06
C ILE A 35 6.09 -1.35 -1.59
N GLU A 36 5.34 -2.34 -1.10
CA GLU A 36 3.95 -2.60 -1.52
C GLU A 36 3.03 -1.41 -1.20
N LYS A 37 3.19 -0.80 -0.01
CA LYS A 37 2.47 0.43 0.36
C LYS A 37 2.74 1.57 -0.63
N VAL A 38 4.02 1.85 -0.89
CA VAL A 38 4.43 2.93 -1.82
C VAL A 38 3.87 2.68 -3.22
N LYS A 39 3.88 1.42 -3.67
CA LYS A 39 3.32 1.06 -4.97
C LYS A 39 1.82 1.30 -5.00
N ARG A 40 1.06 0.84 -3.99
CA ARG A 40 -0.41 0.95 -3.97
C ARG A 40 -0.93 2.38 -3.89
N SER A 41 -0.22 3.31 -3.25
CA SER A 41 -0.68 4.68 -3.01
C SER A 41 -0.76 5.58 -4.25
N GLY A 42 -0.20 5.16 -5.39
CA GLY A 42 -0.07 5.97 -6.60
C GLY A 42 -0.61 5.34 -7.88
N VAL A 43 -1.12 4.10 -7.83
CA VAL A 43 -1.67 3.45 -9.03
C VAL A 43 -3.17 3.68 -9.09
N PHE A 44 -3.62 4.33 -10.16
CA PHE A 44 -5.05 4.41 -10.47
C PHE A 44 -5.65 3.03 -10.78
N MET A 45 -4.83 2.13 -11.31
CA MET A 45 -5.23 0.76 -11.67
C MET A 45 -4.48 -0.22 -10.76
N ASN A 46 -5.17 -0.82 -9.80
CA ASN A 46 -4.58 -1.81 -8.92
C ASN A 46 -4.41 -3.14 -9.68
N PRO A 47 -3.18 -3.66 -9.87
CA PRO A 47 -2.95 -4.92 -10.60
C PRO A 47 -3.54 -6.14 -9.89
N SER A 48 -3.83 -6.05 -8.59
CA SER A 48 -4.48 -7.11 -7.82
C SER A 48 -5.64 -6.52 -7.02
N PRO A 49 -6.81 -6.28 -7.64
CA PRO A 49 -7.98 -5.76 -6.95
C PRO A 49 -8.46 -6.75 -5.89
N VAL A 50 -9.11 -6.22 -4.86
CA VAL A 50 -9.72 -7.09 -3.84
C VAL A 50 -11.01 -7.66 -4.40
N CYS A 51 -10.98 -8.94 -4.74
CA CYS A 51 -12.16 -9.67 -5.18
C CYS A 51 -12.88 -10.31 -4.00
N ILE A 52 -14.21 -10.26 -4.02
CA ILE A 52 -15.09 -10.95 -3.07
C ILE A 52 -15.96 -11.95 -3.83
N ASP A 53 -16.12 -13.15 -3.27
CA ASP A 53 -17.04 -14.16 -3.80
C ASP A 53 -18.50 -13.77 -3.55
N GLU A 54 -19.41 -14.26 -4.39
CA GLU A 54 -20.86 -14.03 -4.28
C GLU A 54 -21.45 -14.56 -2.95
N THR A 55 -20.80 -15.55 -2.35
CA THR A 55 -21.20 -16.15 -1.06
C THR A 55 -20.62 -15.42 0.15
N ALA A 56 -19.79 -14.39 -0.06
CA ALA A 56 -19.15 -13.66 1.02
C ALA A 56 -20.17 -12.85 1.82
N THR A 57 -20.06 -12.91 3.16
CA THR A 57 -20.91 -12.11 4.04
C THR A 57 -20.63 -10.62 3.89
N ILE A 58 -21.65 -9.78 4.07
CA ILE A 58 -21.53 -8.31 4.11
C ILE A 58 -20.41 -7.87 5.07
N LYS A 59 -20.25 -8.54 6.21
CA LYS A 59 -19.16 -8.27 7.17
C LYS A 59 -17.77 -8.44 6.55
N ARG A 60 -17.56 -9.46 5.71
CA ARG A 60 -16.30 -9.69 4.99
C ARG A 60 -16.06 -8.62 3.93
N CYS A 61 -17.10 -8.24 3.20
CA CYS A 61 -17.06 -7.15 2.23
C CYS A 61 -16.63 -5.83 2.90
N VAL A 62 -17.31 -5.43 3.97
CA VAL A 62 -17.02 -4.21 4.73
C VAL A 62 -15.61 -4.22 5.34
N ASN A 63 -15.17 -5.36 5.89
CA ASN A 63 -13.80 -5.48 6.42
C ASN A 63 -12.75 -5.35 5.33
N SER A 64 -13.02 -5.89 4.14
CA SER A 64 -12.11 -5.84 3.01
C SER A 64 -11.95 -4.41 2.48
N SER A 65 -13.05 -3.65 2.37
CA SER A 65 -13.03 -2.23 1.98
C SER A 65 -12.39 -1.29 2.99
N ARG A 66 -12.38 -1.66 4.28
CA ARG A 66 -11.75 -0.86 5.35
C ARG A 66 -10.24 -1.07 5.46
N ASN A 67 -9.78 -2.24 5.02
CA ASN A 67 -8.36 -2.61 5.08
C ASN A 67 -7.59 -2.16 3.82
N THR A 68 -8.30 -1.57 2.86
CA THR A 68 -7.74 -0.97 1.65
C THR A 68 -7.91 0.54 1.68
N GLU A 69 -6.92 1.29 1.18
CA GLU A 69 -7.07 2.74 0.95
C GLU A 69 -8.08 3.08 -0.16
N PHE A 70 -8.60 2.06 -0.85
CA PHE A 70 -9.60 2.17 -1.89
C PHE A 70 -10.96 1.72 -1.35
N HIS A 71 -11.96 2.59 -1.47
CA HIS A 71 -13.35 2.32 -1.10
C HIS A 71 -14.21 1.82 -2.27
N HIS A 72 -13.57 1.56 -3.42
CA HIS A 72 -14.19 1.05 -4.63
C HIS A 72 -13.56 -0.29 -4.99
N PHE A 73 -14.40 -1.23 -5.42
CA PHE A 73 -14.01 -2.58 -5.85
C PHE A 73 -13.68 -2.60 -7.34
#